data_AF-A0A1C5TXC8-F1
#
_entry.id   AF-A0A1C5TXC8-F1
#
_cell.length_a   1.000
_cell.length_b   1.000
_cell.length_c   1.000
_cell.angle_alpha   90.00
_cell.angle_beta   90.00
_cell.angle_gamma   90.00
#
_symmetry.space_group_name_H-M   'P 1'
#
loop_
_entity.id
_entity.type
_entity.pdbx_description
1 polymer ?
#
loop_
_entity_poly.entity_id
_entity_poly.type
_entity_poly.pdbx_seq_one_letter_code
_entity_poly.pdbx_strand_id
1 'polypeptide(L)' 'MMAHVENGAAYTGKCSISHSACREDAEEVARLIGEQIPALKGNIAINNIGTVIGSHTGPGTVALFFMGDKRVD' A
#
# COMPACT_ATOMS: atom_id res chain seq x y z
N MET A 1 7.42 -4.22 2.36
CA MET A 1 6.73 -4.98 1.28
C MET A 1 7.63 -6.06 0.72
N MET A 2 8.69 -5.74 -0.03
CA MET A 2 9.49 -6.74 -0.79
C MET A 2 10.01 -7.93 0.02
N ALA A 3 10.32 -7.75 1.31
CA ALA A 3 10.77 -8.83 2.18
C ALA A 3 9.69 -9.90 2.46
N HIS A 4 8.41 -9.55 2.32
CA HIS A 4 7.29 -10.38 2.76
C HIS A 4 6.15 -10.46 1.76
N VAL A 5 6.18 -9.78 0.61
CA VAL A 5 5.07 -9.88 -0.35
C VAL A 5 5.07 -11.27 -0.96
N GLU A 6 3.89 -11.91 -1.01
CA GLU A 6 3.73 -13.21 -1.66
C GLU A 6 4.29 -13.15 -3.09
N ASN A 7 5.11 -14.14 -3.48
CA ASN A 7 5.73 -14.21 -4.80
C ASN A 7 6.64 -13.01 -5.18
N GLY A 8 7.04 -12.15 -4.23
CA GLY A 8 8.03 -11.10 -4.45
C GLY A 8 7.64 -10.14 -5.59
N ALA A 9 8.59 -9.89 -6.51
CA ALA A 9 8.38 -9.01 -7.67
C ALA A 9 7.38 -9.57 -8.71
N ALA A 10 7.01 -10.85 -8.61
CA ALA A 10 5.99 -11.48 -9.45
C ALA A 10 4.58 -11.38 -8.83
N TYR A 11 4.39 -10.61 -7.77
CA TYR A 11 3.10 -10.44 -7.11
C TYR A 11 2.05 -9.82 -8.04
N THR A 12 0.89 -10.47 -8.13
CA THR A 12 -0.27 -10.04 -8.93
C THR A 12 -1.53 -9.89 -8.10
N GLY A 13 -1.42 -10.04 -6.78
CA GLY A 13 -2.55 -9.94 -5.86
C GLY A 13 -3.00 -8.49 -5.63
N LYS A 14 -4.04 -8.35 -4.81
CA LYS A 14 -4.61 -7.04 -4.49
C LYS A 14 -3.64 -6.21 -3.66
N CYS A 15 -3.33 -5.02 -4.15
CA CYS A 15 -2.59 -4.00 -3.42
C CYS A 15 -3.47 -2.76 -3.22
N SER A 16 -3.43 -2.18 -2.03
CA SER A 16 -4.17 -0.95 -1.74
C SER A 16 -3.42 -0.05 -0.78
N ILE A 17 -3.61 1.26 -0.95
CA ILE A 17 -3.09 2.30 -0.08
C ILE A 17 -4.26 3.06 0.53
N SER A 18 -4.15 3.38 1.82
CA SER A 18 -5.03 4.33 2.49
C SER A 18 -4.23 5.53 2.98
N HIS A 19 -4.79 6.73 2.89
CA HIS A 19 -4.11 7.95 3.33
C HIS A 19 -4.99 8.87 4.17
N SER A 20 -4.38 9.66 5.06
CA SER A 20 -5.05 10.65 5.90
C SER A 20 -4.63 12.05 5.47
N ALA A 21 -5.48 12.74 4.68
CA ALA A 21 -5.23 14.09 4.18
C ALA A 21 -3.90 14.30 3.39
N CYS A 22 -3.26 13.24 2.91
CA CYS A 22 -2.00 13.28 2.16
C CYS A 22 -2.05 12.41 0.89
N ARG A 23 -2.90 12.79 -0.08
CA ARG A 23 -3.09 12.00 -1.32
C ARG A 23 -1.80 11.90 -2.14
N GLU A 24 -1.06 12.99 -2.26
CA GLU A 24 0.17 13.06 -3.06
C GLU A 24 1.22 12.05 -2.57
N ASP A 25 1.42 11.96 -1.25
CA ASP A 25 2.31 10.96 -0.66
C ASP A 25 1.88 9.52 -0.98
N ALA A 26 0.57 9.25 -1.01
CA ALA A 26 0.05 7.93 -1.38
C ALA A 26 0.25 7.61 -2.87
N GLU A 27 0.14 8.60 -3.75
CA GLU A 27 0.39 8.46 -5.18
C GLU A 27 1.88 8.21 -5.46
N GLU A 28 2.78 8.88 -4.74
CA GLU A 28 4.22 8.65 -4.84
C GLU A 28 4.61 7.25 -4.36
N VAL A 29 4.03 6.78 -3.24
CA VAL A 29 4.21 5.39 -2.79
C VAL A 29 3.70 4.40 -3.85
N ALA A 30 2.54 4.65 -4.47
CA ALA A 30 2.01 3.80 -5.54
C ALA A 30 2.95 3.76 -6.76
N ARG A 31 3.52 4.91 -7.15
CA ARG A 31 4.50 5.01 -8.24
C ARG A 31 5.73 4.16 -7.95
N LEU A 32 6.32 4.30 -6.76
CA LEU A 32 7.50 3.54 -6.32
C LEU A 32 7.24 2.03 -6.27
N ILE A 33 6.05 1.60 -5.84
CA ILE A 33 5.66 0.19 -5.84
C ILE A 33 5.53 -0.32 -7.29
N GLY A 34 4.93 0.46 -8.19
CA GLY A 34 4.80 0.10 -9.60
C GLY A 34 6.14 -0.03 -10.33
N GLU A 35 7.19 0.66 -9.87
CA GLU A 35 8.56 0.49 -10.38
C GLU A 35 9.20 -0.82 -9.89
N GLN A 36 8.91 -1.24 -8.66
CA GLN A 36 9.44 -2.47 -8.07
C GLN A 36 8.66 -3.73 -8.48
N ILE A 37 7.35 -3.60 -8.68
CA ILE A 37 6.42 -4.68 -9.04
C ILE A 37 5.60 -4.22 -10.25
N PRO A 38 6.09 -4.44 -11.47
CA PRO A 38 5.47 -3.92 -12.70
C PRO A 38 4.00 -4.33 -12.88
N ALA A 39 3.60 -5.51 -12.38
CA ALA A 39 2.22 -5.99 -12.45
C ALA A 39 1.23 -5.15 -11.65
N LEU A 40 1.70 -4.42 -10.63
CA LEU A 40 0.88 -3.51 -9.83
C LEU A 40 0.79 -2.10 -10.41
N LYS A 41 1.59 -1.76 -11.42
CA LYS A 41 1.58 -0.41 -12.02
C LYS A 41 0.20 -0.08 -12.56
N GLY A 42 -0.45 0.94 -11.98
CA GLY A 42 -1.81 1.35 -12.33
C GLY A 42 -2.93 0.50 -11.70
N ASN A 43 -2.59 -0.54 -10.93
CA ASN A 43 -3.55 -1.48 -10.31
C ASN A 43 -3.61 -1.37 -8.77
N ILE A 44 -3.11 -0.28 -8.18
CA ILE A 44 -3.15 -0.03 -6.73
C ILE A 44 -4.34 0.86 -6.41
N ALA A 45 -5.26 0.39 -5.56
CA ALA A 45 -6.39 1.19 -5.11
C ALA A 45 -5.96 2.20 -4.03
N ILE A 46 -6.30 3.48 -4.19
CA ILE A 46 -6.00 4.54 -3.21
C ILE A 46 -7.29 5.05 -2.57
N ASN A 47 -7.38 4.95 -1.24
CA ASN A 47 -8.56 5.28 -0.45
C ASN A 47 -8.27 6.29 0.66
N ASN A 48 -9.29 7.01 1.12
CA ASN A 48 -9.16 7.84 2.33
C ASN A 48 -9.19 6.98 3.60
N ILE A 49 -8.42 7.37 4.60
CA ILE A 49 -8.58 6.92 5.98
C ILE A 49 -9.78 7.65 6.58
N GLY A 50 -10.72 6.89 7.17
CA GLY A 50 -11.92 7.43 7.80
C GLY A 50 -11.66 8.09 9.15
N THR A 51 -12.65 8.81 9.67
CA THR A 51 -12.54 9.65 10.88
C THR A 51 -12.09 8.90 12.13
N VAL A 52 -12.56 7.66 12.31
CA VAL A 52 -12.23 6.84 13.49
C VAL A 52 -10.75 6.47 13.53
N ILE A 53 -10.15 6.10 12.39
CA ILE A 53 -8.72 5.74 12.34
C ILE A 53 -7.88 7.02 12.30
N GLY A 54 -8.30 8.01 11.50
CA GLY A 54 -7.60 9.27 11.33
C GLY A 54 -7.49 10.10 12.60
N SER A 55 -8.42 9.98 13.55
CA SER A 55 -8.32 10.66 14.85
C SER A 55 -7.15 10.15 15.71
N HIS A 56 -6.70 8.91 15.50
CA HIS A 56 -5.57 8.32 16.22
C HIS A 56 -4.26 8.51 15.46
N THR A 57 -4.27 8.32 14.14
CA THR A 57 -3.04 8.36 13.34
C THR A 57 -2.67 9.77 12.86
N GLY A 58 -3.65 10.68 12.82
CA GLY A 58 -3.47 12.07 12.36
C GLY A 58 -3.35 12.22 10.83
N PRO A 59 -3.34 13.47 10.33
CA PRO A 59 -3.02 13.77 8.94
C PRO A 59 -1.57 13.39 8.60
N GLY A 60 -1.29 13.07 7.33
CA GLY A 60 0.02 12.62 6.86
C GLY A 60 0.24 11.10 6.93
N THR A 61 -0.73 10.34 7.45
CA THR A 61 -0.62 8.88 7.49
C THR A 61 -0.78 8.28 6.09
N VAL A 62 0.15 7.40 5.69
CA VAL A 62 0.02 6.51 4.52
C VAL A 62 0.14 5.06 5.00
N ALA A 63 -0.82 4.21 4.63
CA ALA A 63 -0.87 2.80 4.99
C ALA A 63 -0.94 1.94 3.72
N LEU A 64 -0.01 1.00 3.57
CA LEU A 64 0.07 0.07 2.45
C LEU A 64 -0.39 -1.32 2.88
N PHE A 65 -1.26 -1.93 2.09
CA PHE A 65 -1.79 -3.28 2.31
C PHE A 65 -1.53 -4.17 1.10
N PHE A 66 -1.02 -5.38 1.37
CA PHE A 66 -0.73 -6.42 0.39
C PHE A 66 -0.79 -7.79 1.10
N MET A 67 -0.88 -8.88 0.33
CA MET A 67 -0.80 -10.22 0.91
C MET A 67 0.65 -10.57 1.22
N GLY A 68 0.91 -10.85 2.50
CA GLY A 68 2.20 -11.32 2.98
C GLY A 68 2.43 -12.80 2.68
N ASP A 69 3.68 -13.23 2.74
CA ASP A 69 4.06 -14.63 2.80
C ASP A 69 3.47 -15.30 4.06
N LYS A 70 3.44 -16.63 4.03
CA LYS A 70 2.95 -17.39 5.16
C LYS A 70 3.85 -17.11 6.37
N ARG A 71 3.27 -16.53 7.41
CA ARG A 71 3.91 -16.38 8.72
C ARG A 71 4.38 -17.75 9.23
N VAL A 72 5.65 -17.82 9.60
CA VAL A 72 6.25 -18.96 10.31
C VAL A 72 6.48 -18.51 11.74
N ASP A 73 5.88 -19.20 12.70
CA ASP A 73 6.06 -18.97 14.13
C ASP A 73 7.31 -19.70 14.67
#